data_AF-A0A8H6LFS8-F1
#
_entry.id   AF-A0A8H6LFS8-F1
#
_cell.length_a   1.000
_cell.length_b   1.000
_cell.length_c   1.000
_cell.angle_alpha   90.00
_cell.angle_beta   90.00
_cell.angle_gamma   90.00
#
_symmetry.space_group_name_H-M   'P 1'
#
loop_
_entity.id
_entity.type
_entity.pdbx_description
1 polymer ?
#
loop_
_entity_poly.entity_id
_entity_poly.type
_entity_poly.pdbx_seq_one_letter_code
_entity_poly.pdbx_strand_id
1 'polypeptide(L)' 'MASISDAITKDHRDLKEYYNEVVTSTDLDHQQRYGNQFTWELARHSVGEELIVYPAFEKYLGPKGKEMAEDDRK' A
#
# COMPACT_ATOMS: atom_id res chain seq x y z
N MET A 1 13.38 3.83 15.75
CA MET A 1 12.02 4.03 15.20
C MET A 1 12.09 3.77 13.71
N ALA A 2 11.11 3.09 13.12
CA ALA A 2 11.07 2.86 11.68
C ALA A 2 10.75 4.17 10.94
N SER A 3 11.31 4.37 9.74
CA SER A 3 10.97 5.50 8.89
C SER A 3 9.61 5.29 8.19
N ILE A 4 9.01 6.36 7.67
CA ILE A 4 7.79 6.27 6.84
C ILE A 4 8.06 5.38 5.61
N SER A 5 9.23 5.52 4.98
CA SER A 5 9.63 4.67 3.86
C SER A 5 9.72 3.19 4.24
N ASP A 6 10.22 2.86 5.45
CA ASP A 6 10.28 1.47 5.89
C ASP A 6 8.88 0.87 6.06
N ALA A 7 7.94 1.66 6.61
CA ALA A 7 6.56 1.24 6.81
C ALA A 7 5.84 0.99 5.47
N ILE A 8 5.92 1.95 4.54
CA ILE A 8 5.31 1.84 3.21
C ILE A 8 5.91 0.68 2.40
N THR A 9 7.24 0.53 2.43
CA THR A 9 7.89 -0.59 1.72
C THR A 9 7.49 -1.93 2.31
N LYS A 10 7.27 -2.02 3.63
CA LYS A 10 6.76 -3.24 4.26
C LYS A 10 5.34 -3.54 3.78
N ASP A 11 4.45 -2.54 3.81
CA ASP A 11 3.07 -2.70 3.35
C ASP A 11 3.01 -3.22 1.91
N HIS A 12 3.85 -2.70 0.99
CA HIS A 12 3.95 -3.22 -0.39
C HIS A 12 4.38 -4.69 -0.46
N ARG A 13 5.32 -5.12 0.37
CA ARG A 13 5.78 -6.53 0.41
C ARG A 13 4.68 -7.45 0.91
N ASP A 14 4.01 -7.06 2.00
CA ASP A 14 2.91 -7.82 2.59
C ASP A 14 1.75 -7.94 1.58
N LEU A 15 1.38 -6.84 0.90
CA LEU A 15 0.34 -6.86 -0.14
C LEU A 15 0.70 -7.81 -1.29
N LYS A 16 1.95 -7.80 -1.74
CA LYS A 16 2.42 -8.73 -2.78
C LYS A 16 2.34 -10.18 -2.31
N GLU A 17 2.67 -10.45 -1.05
CA GLU A 17 2.56 -11.78 -0.47
C GLU A 17 1.10 -12.26 -0.44
N TYR A 18 0.18 -11.46 0.09
CA TYR A 18 -1.24 -11.83 0.13
C TYR A 18 -1.84 -12.00 -1.26
N TYR A 19 -1.46 -11.15 -2.22
CA TYR A 19 -1.84 -11.34 -3.62
C TYR A 19 -1.40 -12.70 -4.16
N ASN A 20 -0.14 -13.09 -3.92
CA ASN A 20 0.38 -14.38 -4.37
C ASN A 20 -0.38 -15.56 -3.73
N GLU A 21 -0.68 -15.47 -2.44
CA GLU A 21 -1.45 -16.49 -1.71
C GLU A 21 -2.85 -16.68 -2.32
N VAL A 22 -3.48 -15.59 -2.78
CA VAL A 22 -4.78 -15.65 -3.47
C VAL A 22 -4.66 -16.27 -4.86
N VAL A 23 -3.75 -15.78 -5.70
CA VAL A 23 -3.72 -16.17 -7.13
C VAL A 23 -3.08 -17.53 -7.40
N THR A 24 -2.29 -18.05 -6.45
CA THR A 24 -1.60 -19.35 -6.61
C THR A 24 -2.33 -20.51 -5.94
N SER A 25 -3.20 -20.24 -4.95
CA SER A 25 -3.96 -21.27 -4.26
C SER A 25 -5.13 -21.79 -5.11
N THR A 26 -5.49 -23.07 -4.94
CA THR A 26 -6.72 -23.68 -5.47
C THR A 26 -7.75 -23.97 -4.37
N ASP A 27 -7.43 -23.66 -3.11
CA ASP A 27 -8.33 -23.78 -1.97
C ASP A 27 -9.13 -22.49 -1.78
N LEU A 28 -10.46 -22.58 -1.90
CA LEU A 28 -11.37 -21.45 -1.80
C LEU A 28 -11.38 -20.79 -0.41
N ASP A 29 -11.20 -21.54 0.68
CA ASP A 29 -11.15 -20.95 2.02
C ASP A 29 -9.86 -20.13 2.20
N HIS A 30 -8.73 -20.67 1.72
CA HIS A 30 -7.44 -19.98 1.72
C HIS A 30 -7.49 -18.69 0.90
N GLN A 31 -8.01 -18.77 -0.32
CA GLN A 31 -8.21 -17.61 -1.19
C GLN A 31 -9.07 -16.54 -0.51
N GLN A 32 -10.17 -16.92 0.15
CA GLN A 32 -11.05 -15.97 0.82
C GLN A 32 -10.36 -15.27 2.00
N ARG A 33 -9.59 -16.01 2.80
CA ARG A 33 -8.86 -15.44 3.96
C ARG A 33 -7.80 -14.44 3.52
N TYR A 34 -6.94 -14.82 2.58
CA TYR A 34 -5.90 -13.93 2.08
C TYR A 34 -6.46 -12.80 1.22
N GLY A 35 -7.56 -13.03 0.51
CA GLY A 35 -8.28 -11.98 -0.21
C GLY A 35 -8.82 -10.91 0.74
N ASN A 36 -9.44 -11.33 1.85
CA ASN A 36 -9.89 -10.39 2.89
C ASN A 36 -8.71 -9.63 3.51
N GLN A 37 -7.60 -10.33 3.82
CA GLN A 37 -6.41 -9.69 4.37
C GLN A 37 -5.82 -8.66 3.39
N PHE A 38 -5.69 -9.01 2.12
CA PHE A 38 -5.25 -8.09 1.06
C PHE A 38 -6.14 -6.86 0.98
N THR A 39 -7.47 -7.03 0.97
CA THR A 39 -8.42 -5.91 0.90
C THR A 39 -8.25 -4.95 2.08
N TRP A 40 -8.18 -5.46 3.31
CA TRP A 40 -8.02 -4.63 4.51
C TRP A 40 -6.69 -3.88 4.52
N GLU A 41 -5.60 -4.57 4.21
CA GLU A 41 -4.27 -3.96 4.23
C GLU A 41 -4.09 -2.96 3.09
N LEU A 42 -4.69 -3.21 1.92
CA LEU A 42 -4.66 -2.26 0.80
C LEU A 42 -5.41 -0.99 1.18
N ALA A 43 -6.60 -1.11 1.76
CA ALA A 43 -7.37 0.05 2.21
C ALA A 43 -6.60 0.87 3.26
N ARG A 44 -5.99 0.20 4.25
CA ARG A 44 -5.14 0.86 5.26
C ARG A 44 -3.96 1.58 4.61
N HIS A 45 -3.26 0.91 3.71
CA HIS A 45 -2.10 1.44 3.01
C HIS A 45 -2.44 2.68 2.19
N SER A 46 -3.47 2.61 1.33
CA SER A 46 -3.91 3.73 0.50
C SER A 46 -4.36 4.95 1.33
N VAL A 47 -5.09 4.73 2.42
CA VAL A 47 -5.47 5.83 3.33
C VAL A 47 -4.22 6.42 4.02
N GLY A 48 -3.25 5.59 4.38
CA GLY A 48 -1.98 6.05 4.94
C GLY A 48 -1.19 6.93 3.96
N GLU A 49 -1.19 6.59 2.68
CA GLU A 49 -0.55 7.40 1.64
C GLU A 49 -1.22 8.78 1.52
N GLU A 50 -2.55 8.81 1.43
CA GLU A 50 -3.32 10.06 1.34
C GLU A 50 -3.15 10.98 2.54
N LEU A 51 -3.14 10.41 3.75
CA LEU A 51 -3.08 11.21 4.97
C LEU A 51 -1.66 11.64 5.34
N ILE A 52 -0.64 10.87 4.94
CA ILE A 52 0.73 11.04 5.45
C ILE A 52 1.75 11.21 4.33
N VAL A 53 1.80 10.27 3.37
CA VAL A 53 2.87 10.22 2.38
C VAL A 53 2.75 11.33 1.36
N TYR A 54 1.57 11.51 0.75
CA TYR A 54 1.36 12.54 -0.27
C TYR A 54 1.51 13.96 0.29
N PRO A 55 0.97 14.32 1.48
CA PRO A 55 1.28 15.60 2.11
C PRO A 55 2.77 15.79 2.40
N ALA A 56 3.49 14.72 2.76
CA ALA A 56 4.94 14.79 2.95
C ALA A 56 5.68 15.03 1.62
N PHE A 57 5.28 14.37 0.53
CA PHE A 57 5.84 14.63 -0.80
C PHE A 57 5.63 16.08 -1.21
N GLU A 58 4.39 16.59 -1.16
CA GLU A 58 4.07 17.97 -1.50
C GLU A 58 4.87 18.98 -0.67
N LYS A 59 4.98 18.74 0.65
CA LYS A 59 5.69 19.63 1.57
C LYS A 59 7.20 19.64 1.38
N TYR A 60 7.81 18.47 1.22
CA TYR A 60 9.28 18.33 1.28
C TYR A 60 9.94 18.27 -0.10
N LEU A 61 9.21 17.92 -1.16
CA LEU A 61 9.73 17.78 -2.53
C LEU A 61 9.17 18.84 -3.51
N GLY A 62 8.30 19.74 -3.04
CA GLY A 62 7.80 20.87 -3.82
C GLY A 62 7.00 20.43 -5.07
N PRO A 63 7.19 21.08 -6.23
CA PRO A 63 6.43 20.77 -7.44
C PRO A 63 6.52 19.30 -7.88
N LYS A 64 7.71 18.68 -7.75
CA LYS A 64 7.91 17.26 -8.07
C LYS A 64 7.14 16.35 -7.12
N GLY A 65 7.10 16.69 -5.83
CA GLY A 65 6.32 15.94 -4.85
C GLY A 65 4.83 15.96 -5.13
N LYS A 66 4.32 17.11 -5.59
CA LYS A 66 2.93 17.24 -6.01
C LYS A 66 2.62 16.40 -7.25
N GLU A 67 3.49 16.41 -8.26
CA GLU A 67 3.33 15.54 -9.45
C GLU A 67 3.28 14.06 -9.04
N MET A 68 4.22 13.62 -8.20
CA MET A 68 4.25 12.23 -7.69
C MET A 68 2.95 11.86 -6.95
N ALA A 69 2.46 12.72 -6.06
CA ALA A 69 1.21 12.48 -5.34
C ALA A 69 -0.01 12.40 -6.28
N GLU A 70 -0.06 13.24 -7.31
CA GLU A 70 -1.16 13.25 -8.29
C GLU A 70 -1.12 12.08 -9.27
N ASP A 71 0.06 11.53 -9.55
CA ASP A 71 0.22 10.34 -10.37
C ASP A 71 -0.21 9.08 -9.61
N ASP A 72 0.16 8.94 -8.34
CA ASP A 72 -0.20 7.77 -7.51
C ASP A 72 -1.70 7.74 -7.13
N ARG A 73 -2.42 8.87 -7.23
CA ARG A 73 -3.88 8.95 -7.00
C ARG A 73 -4.74 8.42 -8.16
N LYS A 74 -4.17 8.27 -9.37
CA LYS A 74 -4.91 7.99 -10.61
C LYS A 74 -4.86 6.51 -10.99
#